data_AF-A0A7C5IWY1-F1
#
_entry.id   AF-A0A7C5IWY1-F1
#
_cell.length_a   1.000
_cell.length_b   1.000
_cell.length_c   1.000
_cell.angle_alpha   90.00
_cell.angle_beta   90.00
_cell.angle_gamma   90.00
#
_symmetry.space_group_name_H-M   'P 1'
#
loop_
_entity.id
_entity.type
_entity.pdbx_description
1 polymer ?
#
loop_
_entity_poly.entity_id
_entity_poly.type
_entity_poly.pdbx_seq_one_letter_code
_entity_poly.pdbx_strand_id
1 'polypeptide(L)' 'RVARNRPYAGGFVTRSYGRPEYGVHALQIEISRHLYMNEATRVAHSGLEKIKNVANRLTRALMELDTRALGEQSVAAE' A
#
# COMPACT_ATOMS: atom_id res chain seq x y z
N ARG A 1 10.16 -2.24 -8.93
CA ARG A 1 10.86 -1.32 -8.00
C ARG A 1 9.87 -0.91 -6.92
N VAL A 2 10.33 -0.71 -5.68
CA VAL A 2 9.51 -0.16 -4.59
C VAL A 2 10.07 1.22 -4.25
N ALA A 3 9.19 2.17 -3.94
CA ALA A 3 9.52 3.48 -3.43
C ALA A 3 8.55 3.84 -2.30
N ARG A 4 9.01 4.60 -1.31
CA ARG A 4 8.18 5.13 -0.22
C ARG A 4 8.04 6.63 -0.40
N ASN A 5 6.82 7.12 -0.25
CA ASN A 5 6.44 8.52 -0.33
C ASN A 5 6.89 9.26 -1.61
N ARG A 6 7.15 8.53 -2.70
CA ARG A 6 7.59 9.10 -3.99
C ARG A 6 6.97 8.36 -5.16
N PRO A 7 6.37 9.09 -6.12
CA PRO A 7 6.06 10.52 -6.10
C PRO A 7 4.88 10.88 -5.16
N TYR A 8 4.23 9.89 -4.56
CA TYR A 8 3.03 10.08 -3.74
C TYR A 8 3.32 9.73 -2.27
N ALA A 9 3.24 10.71 -1.38
CA ALA A 9 3.42 10.57 0.08
C ALA A 9 2.19 10.03 0.82
N GLY A 10 1.06 9.89 0.13
CA GLY A 10 -0.25 9.62 0.72
C GLY A 10 -1.23 10.76 0.44
N GLY A 11 -2.48 10.41 0.18
CA GLY A 11 -3.54 11.34 -0.20
C GLY A 11 -4.38 11.84 0.97
N PHE A 12 -5.54 12.42 0.63
CA PHE A 12 -6.56 12.83 1.59
C PHE A 12 -6.98 11.67 2.51
N VAL A 13 -7.25 10.50 1.94
CA VAL A 13 -7.75 9.32 2.69
C VAL A 13 -6.81 8.91 3.81
N THR A 14 -5.51 8.75 3.52
CA THR A 14 -4.55 8.32 4.55
C THR A 14 -4.39 9.35 5.66
N ARG A 15 -4.48 10.65 5.34
CA ARG A 15 -4.40 11.73 6.34
C ARG A 15 -5.67 11.89 7.16
N SER A 16 -6.84 11.70 6.55
CA SER A 16 -8.13 11.91 7.22
C SER A 16 -8.53 10.74 8.12
N TYR A 17 -8.16 9.52 7.72
CA TYR A 17 -8.57 8.29 8.41
C TYR A 17 -7.43 7.60 9.15
N GLY A 18 -6.17 7.89 8.84
CA GLY A 18 -5.04 7.46 9.65
C GLY A 18 -5.01 8.25 10.97
N ARG A 19 -5.17 7.54 12.08
CA ARG A 19 -5.05 8.07 13.44
C ARG A 19 -4.22 7.11 14.31
N PRO A 20 -2.89 7.06 14.10
CA PRO A 20 -2.03 6.10 14.80
C PRO A 20 -2.12 6.20 16.32
N GLU A 21 -2.35 7.38 16.86
CA GLU A 21 -2.55 7.64 18.28
C GLU A 21 -3.82 6.96 18.85
N TYR A 22 -4.78 6.63 17.99
CA TYR A 22 -5.97 5.83 18.32
C TYR A 22 -5.88 4.39 17.78
N GLY A 23 -4.68 3.93 17.41
CA GLY A 23 -4.44 2.59 16.87
C GLY A 23 -4.99 2.37 15.45
N VAL A 24 -5.35 3.43 14.73
CA VAL A 24 -5.86 3.35 13.35
C VAL A 24 -4.75 3.73 12.37
N HIS A 25 -4.17 2.74 11.69
CA HIS A 25 -3.10 2.97 10.72
C HIS A 25 -3.65 2.92 9.29
N ALA A 26 -3.21 3.84 8.44
CA ALA A 26 -3.61 3.89 7.03
C ALA A 26 -2.37 3.80 6.13
N LEU A 27 -2.43 2.91 5.13
CA LEU A 27 -1.38 2.75 4.12
C LEU A 27 -1.98 2.93 2.73
N GLN A 28 -1.29 3.68 1.88
CA GLN A 28 -1.58 3.77 0.45
C GLN A 28 -0.58 2.92 -0.33
N ILE A 29 -1.09 2.07 -1.22
CA ILE A 29 -0.28 1.18 -2.06
C ILE A 29 -0.60 1.48 -3.52
N GLU A 30 0.40 1.92 -4.26
CA GLU A 30 0.29 2.24 -5.69
C GLU A 30 0.97 1.15 -6.52
N ILE A 31 0.25 0.61 -7.51
CA ILE A 31 0.76 -0.41 -8.44
C ILE A 31 0.75 0.19 -9.85
N SER A 32 1.92 0.29 -10.48
CA SER A 32 2.02 0.79 -11.85
C SER A 32 1.25 -0.12 -12.81
N ARG A 33 0.41 0.49 -13.66
CA ARG A 33 -0.57 -0.22 -14.50
C ARG A 33 0.09 -1.11 -15.55
N HIS A 34 1.18 -0.65 -16.17
CA HIS A 34 2.00 -1.46 -17.08
C HIS A 34 2.50 -2.79 -16.49
N LEU A 35 2.45 -2.98 -15.17
CA LEU A 35 2.84 -4.26 -14.55
C LEU A 35 1.78 -5.35 -14.71
N TYR A 36 0.52 -5.00 -14.99
CA TYR A 36 -0.57 -5.97 -15.04
C TYR A 36 -1.58 -5.75 -16.18
N MET A 37 -1.57 -4.60 -16.85
CA MET A 37 -2.45 -4.32 -17.97
C MET A 37 -1.84 -3.39 -19.00
N ASN A 38 -2.35 -3.46 -20.22
CA ASN A 38 -2.12 -2.43 -21.22
C ASN A 38 -2.87 -1.15 -20.80
N GLU A 39 -2.16 -0.02 -20.70
CA GLU A 39 -2.76 1.21 -20.16
C GLU A 39 -3.76 1.88 -21.11
N ALA A 40 -3.62 1.68 -22.42
CA ALA A 40 -4.51 2.24 -23.42
C ALA A 40 -5.81 1.43 -23.52
N THR A 41 -5.71 0.10 -23.61
CA THR A 41 -6.88 -0.78 -23.78
C THR A 41 -7.51 -1.21 -22.46
N ARG A 42 -6.79 -1.05 -21.34
CA ARG A 42 -7.14 -1.54 -19.99
C ARG A 42 -7.35 -3.05 -19.91
N VAL A 43 -6.86 -3.79 -20.91
CA VAL A 43 -6.90 -5.24 -20.93
C VAL A 43 -5.75 -5.77 -20.08
N ALA A 44 -6.06 -6.65 -19.13
CA ALA A 44 -5.07 -7.33 -18.33
C ALA A 44 -4.20 -8.24 -19.19
N HIS A 45 -2.95 -8.39 -18.80
CA HIS A 45 -2.01 -9.33 -19.42
C HIS A 45 -1.42 -10.26 -18.35
N SER A 46 -0.52 -11.16 -18.76
CA SER A 46 0.06 -12.20 -17.90
C SER A 46 0.69 -11.68 -16.60
N GLY A 47 1.18 -10.43 -16.58
CA GLY A 47 1.67 -9.76 -15.37
C GLY A 47 0.65 -9.66 -14.21
N LEU A 48 -0.65 -9.73 -14.47
CA LEU A 48 -1.68 -9.69 -13.44
C LEU A 48 -1.54 -10.83 -12.42
N GLU A 49 -1.20 -12.04 -12.86
CA GLU A 49 -1.01 -13.17 -11.94
C GLU A 49 0.14 -12.95 -10.96
N LYS A 50 1.20 -12.25 -11.39
CA LYS A 50 2.30 -11.87 -10.50
C LYS A 50 1.82 -10.87 -9.44
N ILE A 51 1.03 -9.88 -9.83
CA ILE A 51 0.47 -8.90 -8.90
C ILE A 51 -0.50 -9.56 -7.91
N LYS A 52 -1.36 -10.48 -8.35
CA LYS A 52 -2.22 -11.25 -7.46
C LYS A 52 -1.42 -12.02 -6.40
N ASN A 53 -0.33 -12.68 -6.80
CA ASN A 53 0.53 -13.41 -5.88
C ASN A 53 1.21 -12.49 -4.86
N VAL A 54 1.67 -11.31 -5.29
CA VAL A 54 2.24 -10.31 -4.36
C VAL A 54 1.18 -9.79 -3.39
N ALA A 55 -0.02 -9.47 -3.87
CA ALA A 55 -1.13 -9.02 -3.04
C ALA A 55 -1.51 -10.09 -1.99
N ASN A 56 -1.61 -11.36 -2.40
CA ASN A 56 -1.88 -12.46 -1.48
C ASN A 56 -0.83 -12.59 -0.38
N ARG A 57 0.45 -12.45 -0.73
CA ARG A 57 1.55 -12.49 0.25
C ARG A 57 1.51 -11.28 1.18
N LEU A 58 1.20 -10.10 0.67
CA LEU A 58 1.06 -8.89 1.46
C LEU A 58 -0.09 -9.02 2.46
N THR A 59 -1.26 -9.49 2.02
CA THR A 59 -2.42 -9.71 2.90
C THR A 59 -2.08 -10.69 4.02
N ARG A 60 -1.41 -11.81 3.72
CA ARG A 60 -0.96 -12.76 4.75
C ARG A 60 0.00 -12.10 5.75
N ALA A 61 1.00 -11.37 5.25
CA ALA A 61 1.94 -10.66 6.12
C ALA A 61 1.25 -9.61 7.01
N LEU A 62 0.22 -8.92 6.51
CA LEU A 62 -0.56 -7.97 7.31
C LEU A 62 -1.43 -8.67 8.37
N MET A 63 -1.96 -9.86 8.08
CA MET A 63 -2.72 -10.66 9.05
C MET A 63 -1.85 -11.21 10.18
N GLU A 64 -0.58 -11.48 9.88
CA GLU A 64 0.40 -12.01 10.82
C GLU A 64 1.16 -10.90 11.58
N LEU A 65 0.93 -9.64 11.23
CA LEU A 65 1.63 -8.50 11.81
C LEU A 65 1.23 -8.31 13.28
N ASP A 66 2.21 -8.29 14.18
CA ASP A 66 1.98 -7.87 15.57
C ASP A 66 1.70 -6.36 15.59
N THR A 67 0.44 -6.00 15.75
CA THR A 67 -0.01 -4.61 15.74
C THR A 67 0.50 -3.81 16.93
N ARG A 68 0.97 -4.45 18.01
CA ARG A 68 1.62 -3.76 19.13
C ARG A 68 2.95 -3.14 18.72
N ALA A 69 3.63 -3.74 17.73
CA ALA A 69 4.85 -3.18 17.17
C ALA A 69 4.63 -1.89 16.37
N LEU A 70 3.37 -1.52 16.09
CA LEU A 70 3.00 -0.29 15.41
C LEU A 70 2.77 0.90 16.37
N GLY A 71 2.89 0.67 17.69
CA GLY A 71 2.72 1.69 18.73
C GLY A 71 3.86 2.72 18.79
N GLU A 72 3.46 3.99 18.99
CA GLU A 72 4.28 5.20 19.14
C GLU A 72 5.47 5.36 18.18
N GLN A 73 5.16 5.52 16.89
CA GLN A 73 6.00 6.36 16.03
C GLN A 73 5.32 7.72 15.87
N SER A 74 5.65 8.65 16.76
CA SER A 74 5.50 10.08 16.53
C SER A 74 6.42 10.48 15.39
N VAL A 75 5.95 10.34 14.15
CA VAL A 75 6.62 10.93 13.00
C VAL A 75 5.62 11.85 12.34
N ALA A 76 5.75 13.12 12.70
CA ALA A 76 5.28 14.25 11.94
C ALA A 76 5.58 14.03 10.46
N ALA A 77 4.60 14.35 9.64
CA ALA A 77 4.65 14.21 8.20
C ALA A 77 5.91 14.85 7.59
N GLU A 78 6.60 14.08 6.73
CA GLU A 78 7.35 14.58 5.58
C GLU A 78 6.93 13.81 4.32
#